data_AF-A0A9P6TR33-F1
#
_entry.id   AF-A0A9P6TR33-F1
#
_cell.length_a   1.000
_cell.length_b   1.000
_cell.length_c   1.000
_cell.angle_alpha   90.00
_cell.angle_beta   90.00
_cell.angle_gamma   90.00
#
_symmetry.space_group_name_H-M   'P 1'
#
loop_
_entity.id
_entity.type
_entity.pdbx_description
1 polymer ?
#
loop_
_entity_poly.entity_id
_entity_poly.type
_entity_poly.pdbx_seq_one_letter_code
_entity_poly.pdbx_strand_id
1 'polypeptide(L)'
;MADEESEPLHGVQDITMTERELGLIIQPNLVWTPTKYKTEQVAQFIAIIQNDNVSIADAARRSYIKYDAAYKFHKQWRDNGGTVLPGNAPASDVKRKVRNQKLNDDHSAFLERYVKGNPTCIVKDVAASLCDAFENLTVNDSTVYRHITYKLSFSLTRT
;
A
#
# COMPACT_ATOMS: atom_id res chain seq x y z
N MET A 1 38.19 -14.76 -67.15
CA MET A 1 37.78 -16.16 -66.90
C MET A 1 37.67 -16.30 -65.39
N ALA A 2 36.43 -16.52 -64.92
CA ALA A 2 35.98 -16.84 -63.55
C ALA A 2 36.37 -15.80 -62.47
N ASP A 3 35.47 -14.96 -61.94
CA ASP A 3 34.27 -15.26 -61.14
C ASP A 3 34.53 -16.27 -60.02
N GLU A 4 34.64 -15.77 -58.78
CA GLU A 4 34.08 -16.46 -57.61
C GLU A 4 33.77 -15.44 -56.51
N GLU A 5 32.48 -15.32 -56.21
CA GLU A 5 31.87 -14.62 -55.10
C GLU A 5 32.40 -15.11 -53.75
N SER A 6 32.45 -14.22 -52.76
CA SER A 6 32.51 -14.58 -51.34
C SER A 6 31.73 -13.56 -50.53
N GLU A 7 30.48 -13.92 -50.26
CA GLU A 7 29.43 -13.28 -49.46
C GLU A 7 29.91 -12.50 -48.21
N PRO A 8 29.33 -11.32 -47.91
CA PRO A 8 29.50 -10.67 -46.62
C PRO A 8 28.64 -11.35 -45.54
N LEU A 9 29.29 -11.82 -44.49
CA LEU A 9 28.66 -12.39 -43.29
C LEU A 9 27.62 -11.42 -42.73
N HIS A 10 26.38 -11.89 -42.76
CA HIS A 10 25.20 -11.23 -42.24
C HIS A 10 25.35 -10.91 -40.75
N GLY A 11 25.02 -9.66 -40.42
CA GLY A 11 24.25 -9.29 -39.24
C GLY A 11 24.74 -9.80 -37.89
N VAL A 12 25.55 -8.99 -37.21
CA VAL A 12 25.49 -8.93 -35.74
C VAL A 12 24.12 -8.33 -35.40
N GLN A 13 23.09 -9.17 -35.37
CA GLN A 13 21.85 -8.80 -34.68
C GLN A 13 22.21 -8.69 -33.21
N ASP A 14 22.15 -7.47 -32.72
CA ASP A 14 22.16 -7.10 -31.33
C ASP A 14 21.03 -7.86 -30.64
N ILE A 15 21.34 -9.04 -30.09
CA ILE A 15 20.37 -9.83 -29.33
C ILE A 15 20.21 -9.13 -27.99
N THR A 16 19.44 -8.05 -28.00
CA THR A 16 18.77 -7.56 -26.80
C THR A 16 17.79 -8.64 -26.38
N MET A 17 18.28 -9.59 -25.59
CA MET A 17 17.45 -10.52 -24.84
C MET A 17 16.52 -9.68 -23.98
N THR A 18 15.28 -9.50 -24.43
CA THR A 18 14.26 -8.86 -23.62
C THR A 18 14.11 -9.68 -22.33
N GLU A 19 14.02 -9.02 -21.18
CA GLU A 19 13.95 -9.57 -19.82
C GLU A 19 12.86 -10.66 -19.58
N ARG A 20 12.07 -10.98 -20.61
CA ARG A 20 10.99 -11.96 -20.62
C ARG A 20 11.45 -13.42 -20.67
N GLU A 21 12.67 -13.73 -21.11
CA GLU A 21 13.14 -15.13 -21.23
C GLU A 21 13.85 -15.69 -19.99
N LEU A 22 14.24 -14.86 -19.02
CA LEU A 22 14.98 -15.34 -17.85
C LEU A 22 14.12 -15.89 -16.72
N GLY A 23 12.82 -16.13 -16.91
CA GLY A 23 11.95 -16.68 -15.85
C GLY A 23 12.10 -15.96 -14.50
N LEU A 24 12.54 -14.69 -14.54
CA LEU A 24 12.87 -13.91 -13.37
C LEU A 24 11.54 -13.55 -12.75
N ILE A 25 11.14 -14.35 -11.76
CA ILE A 25 10.07 -14.00 -10.85
C ILE A 25 10.48 -12.66 -10.27
N ILE A 26 9.81 -11.57 -10.69
CA ILE A 26 9.97 -10.26 -10.09
C ILE A 26 9.65 -10.48 -8.62
N GLN A 27 10.68 -10.50 -7.77
CA GLN A 27 10.46 -10.63 -6.35
C GLN A 27 9.58 -9.46 -5.94
N PRO A 28 8.43 -9.71 -5.30
CA PRO A 28 7.59 -8.61 -4.85
C PRO A 28 8.46 -7.71 -4.00
N ASN A 29 8.45 -6.40 -4.26
CA ASN A 29 9.11 -5.43 -3.41
C ASN A 29 8.47 -5.53 -2.02
N LEU A 30 9.10 -6.28 -1.13
CA LEU A 30 8.60 -6.57 0.20
C LEU A 30 8.95 -5.42 1.13
N VAL A 31 7.94 -4.90 1.81
CA VAL A 31 8.08 -3.80 2.76
C VAL A 31 7.79 -4.32 4.17
N TRP A 32 8.65 -3.93 5.11
CA TRP A 32 8.45 -4.17 6.52
C TRP A 32 7.22 -3.40 7.03
N THR A 33 6.19 -4.11 7.46
CA THR A 33 4.93 -3.51 7.92
C THR A 33 4.83 -3.23 9.42
N PRO A 34 5.49 -4.00 10.33
CA PRO A 34 5.39 -3.77 11.76
C PRO A 34 6.07 -2.46 12.20
N THR A 35 5.29 -1.53 12.72
CA THR A 35 5.81 -0.27 13.28
C THR A 35 6.35 -0.39 14.70
N LYS A 36 5.93 -1.44 15.44
CA LYS A 36 6.23 -1.62 16.87
C LYS A 36 7.40 -2.54 17.16
N TYR A 37 7.81 -3.35 16.19
CA TYR A 37 8.83 -4.38 16.37
C TYR A 37 9.91 -4.20 15.32
N LYS A 38 11.15 -4.45 15.73
CA LYS A 38 12.26 -4.53 14.77
C LYS A 38 12.24 -5.87 14.07
N THR A 39 12.77 -5.89 12.85
CA THR A 39 12.99 -7.11 12.07
C THR A 39 13.78 -8.15 12.86
N GLU A 40 14.81 -7.69 13.61
CA GLU A 40 15.64 -8.53 14.49
C GLU A 40 14.83 -9.31 15.53
N GLN A 41 13.85 -8.66 16.17
CA GLN A 41 13.03 -9.30 17.20
C GLN A 41 12.17 -10.41 16.60
N VAL A 42 11.62 -10.18 15.41
CA VAL A 42 10.79 -11.16 14.71
C VAL A 42 11.65 -12.30 14.14
N ALA A 43 12.86 -12.00 13.66
CA ALA A 43 13.81 -13.03 13.23
C ALA A 43 14.25 -13.91 14.40
N GLN A 44 14.56 -13.30 15.55
CA GLN A 44 14.89 -14.03 16.77
C GLN A 44 13.73 -14.92 17.23
N PHE A 45 12.49 -14.41 17.19
CA PHE A 45 11.29 -15.19 17.50
C PHE A 45 11.18 -16.44 16.62
N ILE A 46 11.34 -16.31 15.30
CA ILE A 46 11.27 -17.44 14.37
C ILE A 46 12.41 -18.43 14.59
N ALA A 47 13.64 -17.95 14.82
CA ALA A 47 14.78 -18.81 15.13
C ALA A 47 14.54 -19.65 16.39
N ILE A 48 13.96 -19.07 17.44
CA ILE A 48 13.62 -19.80 18.67
C ILE A 48 12.55 -20.87 18.40
N ILE A 49 11.53 -20.57 17.59
CA ILE A 49 10.49 -21.55 17.23
C ILE A 49 11.07 -22.72 16.42
N GLN A 50 11.98 -22.43 15.49
CA GLN A 50 12.62 -23.45 14.64
C GLN A 50 13.59 -24.34 15.41
N ASN A 51 14.40 -23.75 16.30
CA ASN A 51 15.52 -24.44 16.95
C ASN A 51 15.14 -25.10 18.28
N ASP A 52 14.30 -24.45 19.09
CA ASP A 52 14.13 -24.84 20.50
C ASP A 52 12.85 -25.67 20.76
N ASN A 53 12.01 -25.91 19.74
CA ASN A 53 10.69 -26.57 19.85
C ASN A 53 9.85 -26.07 21.06
N VAL A 54 9.96 -24.77 21.36
CA VAL A 54 9.26 -24.13 22.47
C VAL A 54 7.89 -23.61 22.04
N SER A 55 7.02 -23.36 23.02
CA SER A 55 5.72 -22.72 22.76
C SER A 55 5.87 -21.30 22.21
N ILE A 56 4.89 -20.86 21.42
CA ILE A 56 4.78 -19.49 20.89
C ILE A 56 4.86 -18.45 22.03
N ALA A 57 4.25 -18.74 23.18
CA ALA A 57 4.24 -17.84 24.32
C ALA A 57 5.64 -17.64 24.92
N ASP A 58 6.42 -18.71 25.05
CA ASP A 58 7.78 -18.60 25.61
C ASP A 58 8.75 -17.95 24.60
N ALA A 59 8.64 -18.30 23.31
CA ALA A 59 9.40 -17.64 22.26
C ALA A 59 9.10 -16.13 22.20
N ALA A 60 7.83 -15.73 22.30
CA ALA A 60 7.42 -14.33 22.31
C ALA A 60 8.02 -13.56 23.49
N ARG A 61 8.05 -14.19 24.67
CA ARG A 61 8.67 -13.62 25.88
C ARG A 61 10.18 -13.40 25.68
N ARG A 62 10.88 -14.39 25.12
CA ARG A 62 12.32 -14.34 24.88
C ARG A 62 12.71 -13.32 23.80
N SER A 63 11.84 -13.09 22.82
CA SER A 63 12.06 -12.13 21.72
C SER A 63 11.46 -10.74 21.97
N TYR A 64 10.90 -10.50 23.16
CA TYR A 64 10.24 -9.24 23.53
C TYR A 64 9.08 -8.84 22.59
N ILE A 65 8.32 -9.82 22.08
CA ILE A 65 7.13 -9.60 21.25
C ILE A 65 5.89 -9.87 22.09
N LYS A 66 4.84 -9.06 21.95
CA LYS A 66 3.56 -9.34 22.61
C LYS A 66 2.94 -10.60 22.03
N TYR A 67 2.31 -11.40 22.89
CA TYR A 67 1.68 -12.67 22.52
C TYR A 67 0.77 -12.57 21.28
N ASP A 68 -0.12 -11.59 21.22
CA ASP A 68 -1.04 -11.40 20.07
C ASP A 68 -0.29 -11.18 18.74
N ALA A 69 0.83 -10.45 18.79
CA ALA A 69 1.66 -10.21 17.62
C ALA A 69 2.46 -11.46 17.24
N ALA A 70 3.01 -12.17 18.23
CA ALA A 70 3.72 -13.43 18.01
C ALA A 70 2.83 -14.48 17.35
N TYR A 71 1.58 -14.61 17.78
CA TYR A 71 0.61 -15.52 17.15
C TYR A 71 0.37 -15.16 15.67
N LYS A 72 0.21 -13.87 15.36
CA LYS A 72 0.06 -13.39 13.98
C LYS A 72 1.30 -13.65 13.14
N PHE A 73 2.49 -13.37 13.67
CA PHE A 73 3.76 -13.62 12.97
C PHE A 73 3.97 -15.11 12.72
N HIS A 74 3.69 -15.96 13.70
CA HIS A 74 3.79 -17.40 13.53
C HIS A 74 2.81 -17.93 12.48
N LYS A 75 1.57 -17.42 12.46
CA LYS A 75 0.59 -17.76 11.41
C LYS A 75 1.10 -17.35 10.03
N GLN A 76 1.53 -16.09 9.86
CA GLN A 76 2.08 -15.60 8.58
C GLN A 76 3.28 -16.43 8.12
N TRP A 77 4.18 -16.77 9.05
CA TRP A 77 5.34 -17.59 8.75
C TRP A 77 4.94 -18.99 8.25
N ARG A 78 3.96 -19.64 8.90
CA ARG A 78 3.41 -20.92 8.46
C ARG A 78 2.70 -20.84 7.11
N ASP A 79 1.89 -19.81 6.90
CA ASP A 79 1.15 -19.60 5.65
C ASP A 79 2.12 -19.37 4.47
N ASN A 80 3.30 -18.80 4.74
CA ASN A 80 4.38 -18.62 3.78
C ASN A 80 5.34 -19.83 3.67
N GLY A 81 4.91 -21.02 4.11
CA GLY A 81 5.72 -22.25 4.01
C GLY A 81 6.93 -22.31 4.94
N GLY A 82 7.04 -21.41 5.92
CA GLY A 82 8.10 -21.42 6.93
C GLY A 82 9.46 -20.89 6.47
N THR A 83 9.54 -20.29 5.28
CA THR A 83 10.80 -19.80 4.70
C THR A 83 10.91 -18.27 4.72
N VAL A 84 9.79 -17.56 4.72
CA VAL A 84 9.75 -16.10 4.65
C VAL A 84 9.55 -15.49 6.03
N LEU A 85 10.40 -14.52 6.39
CA LEU A 85 10.27 -13.77 7.63
C LEU A 85 8.90 -13.04 7.68
N PRO A 86 8.07 -13.28 8.71
CA PRO A 86 6.75 -12.67 8.80
C PRO A 86 6.84 -11.17 9.11
N GLY A 87 5.76 -10.43 8.82
CA GLY A 87 5.73 -8.98 8.89
C GLY A 87 6.06 -8.27 7.58
N ASN A 88 6.60 -8.98 6.58
CA ASN A 88 6.75 -8.45 5.24
C ASN A 88 5.47 -8.59 4.42
N ALA A 89 5.11 -7.55 3.66
CA ALA A 89 4.02 -7.60 2.69
C ALA A 89 4.47 -6.95 1.38
N PRO A 90 3.90 -7.35 0.22
CA PRO A 90 4.13 -6.66 -1.04
C PRO A 90 3.80 -5.18 -0.90
N ALA A 91 4.63 -4.30 -1.46
CA ALA A 91 4.41 -2.85 -1.42
C ALA A 91 3.03 -2.44 -1.98
N SER A 92 2.49 -3.23 -2.93
CA SER A 92 1.14 -3.05 -3.49
C SER A 92 0.01 -3.24 -2.46
N ASP A 93 0.21 -4.13 -1.50
CA ASP A 93 -0.84 -4.55 -0.55
C ASP A 93 -0.84 -3.70 0.72
N VAL A 94 0.26 -2.98 0.95
CA VAL A 94 0.37 -2.03 2.06
C VAL A 94 -0.48 -0.81 1.73
N LYS A 95 -1.74 -0.81 2.18
CA LYS A 95 -2.61 0.37 2.15
C LYS A 95 -1.92 1.51 2.89
N ARG A 96 -1.29 2.42 2.14
CA ARG A 96 -0.78 3.67 2.69
C ARG A 96 -1.96 4.39 3.32
N LYS A 97 -1.84 4.75 4.60
CA LYS A 97 -2.80 5.63 5.26
C LYS A 97 -2.78 6.96 4.52
N VAL A 98 -3.69 7.16 3.57
CA VAL A 98 -3.85 8.42 2.84
C VAL A 98 -4.08 9.48 3.89
N ARG A 99 -3.16 10.44 4.00
CA ARG A 99 -3.36 11.59 4.88
C ARG A 99 -4.54 12.36 4.30
N ASN A 100 -5.55 12.62 5.11
CA ASN A 100 -6.64 13.49 4.69
C ASN A 100 -6.03 14.83 4.24
N GLN A 101 -6.21 15.15 2.97
CA GLN A 101 -5.76 16.43 2.42
C GLN A 101 -6.60 17.53 3.08
N LYS A 102 -5.94 18.61 3.52
CA LYS A 102 -6.65 19.75 4.10
C LYS A 102 -7.41 20.46 2.98
N LEU A 103 -8.68 20.77 3.22
CA LEU A 103 -9.46 21.61 2.32
C LEU A 103 -8.89 23.04 2.39
N ASN A 104 -8.58 23.62 1.22
CA ASN A 104 -8.09 24.99 1.11
C ASN A 104 -9.29 25.96 0.95
N ASP A 105 -8.97 27.24 0.76
CA ASP A 105 -10.00 28.29 0.61
C ASP A 105 -10.79 28.12 -0.70
N ASP A 106 -10.16 27.65 -1.79
CA ASP A 106 -10.82 27.38 -3.07
C ASP A 106 -11.87 26.27 -2.95
N HIS A 107 -11.52 25.17 -2.27
CA HIS A 107 -12.46 24.09 -1.96
C HIS A 107 -13.61 24.60 -1.09
N SER A 108 -13.31 25.51 -0.16
CA SER A 108 -14.33 26.12 0.72
C SER A 108 -15.33 26.95 -0.08
N ALA A 109 -14.85 27.77 -1.02
CA ALA A 109 -15.67 28.59 -1.90
C ALA A 109 -16.55 27.73 -2.83
N PHE A 110 -16.00 26.62 -3.34
CA PHE A 110 -16.77 25.64 -4.13
C PHE A 110 -17.89 25.02 -3.29
N LEU A 111 -17.57 24.53 -2.09
CA LEU A 111 -18.53 23.91 -1.19
C LEU A 111 -19.65 24.87 -0.77
N GLU A 112 -19.32 26.14 -0.50
CA GLU A 112 -20.32 27.15 -0.18
C GLU A 112 -21.30 27.39 -1.33
N ARG A 113 -20.79 27.53 -2.57
CA ARG A 113 -21.64 27.70 -3.76
C ARG A 113 -22.51 26.47 -4.00
N TYR A 114 -21.94 25.28 -3.86
CA TYR A 114 -22.65 24.03 -4.09
C TYR A 114 -23.80 23.83 -3.09
N VAL A 115 -23.54 24.06 -1.80
CA VAL A 115 -24.55 23.93 -0.73
C VAL A 115 -25.63 25.00 -0.83
N LYS A 116 -25.27 26.26 -1.18
CA LYS A 116 -26.27 27.31 -1.43
C LYS A 116 -27.16 27.00 -2.63
N GLY A 117 -26.61 26.41 -3.70
CA GLY A 117 -27.37 25.99 -4.88
C GLY A 117 -28.24 24.74 -4.63
N ASN A 118 -27.82 23.88 -3.70
CA ASN A 118 -28.47 22.60 -3.41
C ASN A 118 -28.60 22.37 -1.89
N PRO A 119 -29.56 23.03 -1.21
CA PRO A 119 -29.68 22.97 0.25
C PRO A 119 -30.01 21.57 0.79
N THR A 120 -30.50 20.67 -0.05
CA THR A 120 -30.84 19.27 0.29
C THR A 120 -29.78 18.27 -0.17
N CYS A 121 -28.58 18.71 -0.53
CA CYS A 121 -27.52 17.81 -0.99
C CYS A 121 -27.04 16.86 0.12
N ILE A 122 -26.58 15.67 -0.28
CA ILE A 122 -26.01 14.67 0.62
C ILE A 122 -24.49 14.82 0.62
N VAL A 123 -23.85 14.62 1.77
CA VAL A 123 -22.39 14.74 1.93
C VAL A 123 -21.62 13.91 0.90
N LYS A 124 -22.10 12.72 0.55
CA LYS A 124 -21.51 11.86 -0.49
C LYS A 124 -21.48 12.52 -1.86
N ASP A 125 -22.60 13.12 -2.28
CA ASP A 125 -22.69 13.79 -3.58
C ASP A 125 -21.80 15.03 -3.63
N VAL A 126 -21.71 15.74 -2.50
CA VAL A 126 -20.81 16.89 -2.35
C VAL A 126 -19.35 16.45 -2.42
N ALA A 127 -19.00 15.34 -1.75
CA ALA A 127 -17.64 14.79 -1.78
C ALA A 127 -17.26 14.31 -3.17
N ALA A 128 -18.17 13.62 -3.88
CA ALA A 128 -17.98 13.21 -5.27
C ALA A 128 -17.77 14.42 -6.19
N SER A 129 -18.67 15.42 -6.11
CA SER A 129 -18.56 16.64 -6.93
C SER A 129 -17.28 17.44 -6.65
N LEU A 130 -16.80 17.41 -5.41
CA LEU A 130 -15.55 18.06 -5.03
C LEU A 130 -14.33 17.30 -5.57
N CYS A 131 -14.33 15.97 -5.55
CA CYS A 131 -13.27 15.17 -6.17
C CYS A 131 -13.29 15.31 -7.70
N ASP A 132 -14.46 15.39 -8.33
CA ASP A 132 -14.60 15.61 -9.77
C ASP A 132 -14.10 17.01 -10.20
N ALA A 133 -14.33 18.04 -9.36
CA ALA A 133 -13.86 19.40 -9.63
C ALA A 133 -12.35 19.58 -9.39
N PHE A 134 -11.73 18.72 -8.57
CA PHE A 134 -10.32 18.83 -8.18
C PHE A 134 -9.62 17.46 -8.33
N GLU A 135 -9.06 17.19 -9.52
CA GLU A 135 -8.45 15.89 -9.89
C GLU A 135 -7.39 15.37 -8.92
N ASN A 136 -6.71 16.26 -8.18
CA ASN A 136 -5.67 15.91 -7.21
C ASN A 136 -6.18 15.81 -5.76
N LEU A 137 -7.49 15.89 -5.55
CA LEU A 137 -8.09 15.91 -4.22
C LEU A 137 -8.66 14.54 -3.87
N THR A 138 -8.09 13.91 -2.85
CA THR A 138 -8.70 12.72 -2.23
C THR A 138 -9.16 13.08 -0.83
N VAL A 139 -10.47 13.22 -0.67
CA VAL A 139 -11.10 13.57 0.61
C VAL A 139 -12.14 12.53 1.02
N ASN A 140 -12.25 12.33 2.32
CA ASN A 140 -13.28 11.49 2.92
C ASN A 140 -14.52 12.34 3.22
N ASP A 141 -15.71 11.77 3.04
CA ASP A 141 -17.01 12.32 3.43
C ASP A 141 -16.99 12.97 4.83
N SER A 142 -16.32 12.34 5.79
CA SER A 142 -16.21 12.88 7.16
C SER A 142 -15.43 14.20 7.22
N THR A 143 -14.43 14.38 6.37
CA THR A 143 -13.68 15.65 6.26
C THR A 143 -14.57 16.73 5.63
N VAL A 144 -15.30 16.38 4.58
CA VAL A 144 -16.23 17.29 3.88
C VAL A 144 -17.34 17.75 4.83
N TYR A 145 -18.01 16.82 5.52
CA TYR A 145 -19.04 17.13 6.51
C TYR A 145 -18.52 18.06 7.61
N ARG A 146 -17.37 17.72 8.22
CA ARG A 146 -16.78 18.55 9.27
C ARG A 146 -16.46 19.95 8.78
N HIS A 147 -15.94 20.07 7.56
CA HIS A 147 -15.60 21.36 7.00
C HIS A 147 -16.86 22.20 6.76
N ILE A 148 -17.89 21.61 6.17
CA ILE A 148 -19.13 22.33 5.91
C ILE A 148 -19.82 22.73 7.22
N THR A 149 -19.87 21.85 8.21
CA THR A 149 -20.55 22.15 9.49
C THR A 149 -19.76 23.06 10.42
N TYR A 150 -18.43 22.88 10.53
CA TYR A 150 -17.62 23.67 11.48
C TYR A 150 -16.96 24.91 10.87
N LYS A 151 -16.65 24.91 9.57
CA LYS A 151 -16.03 26.06 8.90
C LYS A 151 -17.05 26.92 8.16
N LEU A 152 -18.01 26.30 7.48
CA LEU A 152 -19.03 27.01 6.70
C LEU A 152 -20.35 27.19 7.46
N SER A 153 -20.48 26.58 8.66
CA SER A 153 -21.67 26.69 9.52
C SER A 153 -22.99 26.21 8.90
N PHE A 154 -22.94 25.27 7.95
CA PHE A 154 -24.15 24.65 7.38
C PHE A 154 -24.49 23.30 8.02
N SER A 155 -25.79 22.99 8.14
CA SER A 155 -26.27 21.67 8.52
C SER A 155 -26.53 20.82 7.27
N LEU A 156 -25.91 19.64 7.21
CA LEU A 156 -26.14 18.66 6.14
C LEU A 156 -26.58 17.33 6.74
N THR A 157 -27.47 16.62 6.04
CA THR A 157 -27.92 15.30 6.45
C THR A 157 -26.89 14.24 6.03
N ARG A 158 -26.57 13.30 6.93
CA ARG A 158 -25.60 12.24 6.68
C ARG A 158 -26.35 10.95 6.33
N THR A 159 -26.27 10.49 5.09
CA THR A 159 -26.94 9.27 4.58
C THR A 159 -25.95 8.19 4.17
#